data_AF-A0A954M5W9-F1
#
_entry.id   AF-A0A954M5W9-F1
#
_cell.length_a   1.000
_cell.length_b   1.000
_cell.length_c   1.000
_cell.angle_alpha   90.00
_cell.angle_beta   90.00
_cell.angle_gamma   90.00
#
_symmetry.space_group_name_H-M   'P 1'
#
loop_
_entity.id
_entity.type
_entity.pdbx_description
1 polymer ?
#
loop_
_entity_poly.entity_id
_entity_poly.type
_entity_poly.pdbx_seq_one_letter_code
_entity_poly.pdbx_strand_id
1 'polypeptide(L)'
;MSDEGQIFRQMVTGSGPPAFLRRARRVEAAWRVLHERCQREYVSGLEMPRLRLAQFFAVVGSHTESLLGEESHAHCQRLADEWHTELRSTFWQPGTLSAKSARQQLQGAFARFNRRWMSFLEQVDRTEVNQLRSSYNQYYLVEKECAIGSYRLAVQNYRELPPVTIGSLLHEFPLLPELV
;
A
#
# COMPACT_ATOMS: atom_id res chain seq x y z
N MET A 1 -2.25 -35.52 -14.88
CA MET A 1 -1.54 -34.35 -15.43
C MET A 1 -1.86 -34.31 -16.91
N SER A 2 -2.62 -33.32 -17.39
CA SER A 2 -3.15 -33.31 -18.75
C SER A 2 -2.07 -33.03 -19.80
N ASP A 3 -2.18 -33.69 -20.96
CA ASP A 3 -1.37 -33.48 -22.19
C ASP A 3 -1.21 -31.99 -22.57
N GLU A 4 -2.19 -31.18 -22.18
CA GLU A 4 -2.28 -29.74 -22.44
C GLU A 4 -1.16 -28.94 -21.76
N GLY A 5 -0.73 -29.37 -20.57
CA GLY A 5 0.41 -28.76 -19.88
C GLY A 5 1.75 -29.06 -20.55
N GLN A 6 1.80 -30.08 -21.42
CA GLN A 6 2.96 -30.40 -22.26
C GLN A 6 2.94 -29.57 -23.56
N ILE A 7 1.78 -29.41 -24.20
CA ILE A 7 1.61 -28.56 -25.40
C ILE A 7 1.93 -27.09 -25.08
N PHE A 8 1.42 -26.57 -23.96
CA PHE A 8 1.72 -25.20 -23.53
C PHE A 8 3.22 -25.01 -23.21
N ARG A 9 3.87 -26.03 -22.63
CA ARG A 9 5.31 -26.02 -22.38
C ARG A 9 6.13 -26.04 -23.67
N GLN A 10 5.71 -26.81 -24.69
CA GLN A 10 6.37 -26.87 -25.99
C GLN A 10 6.24 -25.57 -26.80
N MET A 11 5.09 -24.88 -26.74
CA MET A 11 4.93 -23.57 -27.41
C MET A 11 5.83 -22.49 -26.80
N VAL A 12 6.07 -22.52 -25.48
CA VAL A 12 6.90 -21.53 -24.78
C VAL A 12 8.38 -21.66 -25.10
N THR A 13 8.86 -22.85 -25.48
CA THR A 13 10.29 -23.12 -25.71
C THR A 13 10.84 -22.64 -27.05
N GLY A 14 10.00 -22.35 -28.05
CA GLY A 14 10.46 -22.00 -29.42
C GLY A 14 10.32 -20.52 -29.83
N SER A 15 9.38 -19.77 -29.26
CA SER A 15 9.04 -18.40 -29.73
C SER A 15 8.86 -17.37 -28.61
N GLY A 16 9.27 -17.72 -27.38
CA GLY A 16 9.05 -16.91 -26.19
C GLY A 16 7.62 -16.99 -25.66
N PRO A 17 7.32 -16.28 -24.55
CA PRO A 17 5.99 -16.31 -23.94
C PRO A 17 4.93 -15.70 -24.87
N PRO A 18 3.72 -16.29 -24.96
CA PRO A 18 2.56 -15.74 -25.66
C PRO A 18 2.27 -14.26 -25.33
N ALA A 19 1.62 -13.55 -26.26
CA ALA A 19 1.31 -12.11 -26.12
C ALA A 19 0.56 -11.79 -24.82
N PHE A 20 -0.47 -12.57 -24.48
CA PHE A 20 -1.26 -12.38 -23.26
C PHE A 20 -0.41 -12.51 -21.98
N LEU A 21 0.57 -13.43 -21.96
CA LEU A 21 1.50 -13.58 -20.83
C LEU A 21 2.45 -12.40 -20.73
N ARG A 22 2.98 -11.90 -21.85
CA ARG A 22 3.82 -10.69 -21.84
C ARG A 22 3.05 -9.49 -21.32
N ARG A 23 1.78 -9.35 -21.72
CA ARG A 23 0.89 -8.28 -21.27
C ARG A 23 0.65 -8.34 -19.77
N ALA A 24 0.30 -9.50 -19.23
CA ALA A 24 0.15 -9.70 -17.79
C ALA A 24 1.43 -9.29 -17.03
N ARG A 25 2.59 -9.79 -17.47
CA ARG A 25 3.88 -9.46 -16.84
C ARG A 25 4.21 -7.97 -16.87
N ARG A 26 3.87 -7.26 -17.95
CA ARG A 26 4.08 -5.80 -18.04
C ARG A 26 3.21 -5.04 -17.04
N VAL A 27 1.94 -5.42 -16.92
CA VAL A 27 1.04 -4.81 -15.92
C VAL A 27 1.55 -5.07 -14.51
N GLU A 28 1.93 -6.32 -14.20
CA GLU A 28 2.45 -6.69 -12.89
C GLU A 28 3.73 -5.93 -12.54
N ALA A 29 4.65 -5.79 -13.50
CA ALA A 29 5.89 -5.05 -13.31
C ALA A 29 5.62 -3.56 -13.04
N ALA A 30 4.77 -2.91 -13.86
CA ALA A 30 4.40 -1.51 -13.67
C ALA A 30 3.68 -1.27 -12.33
N TRP A 31 2.76 -2.17 -11.96
CA TRP A 31 2.10 -2.13 -10.66
C TRP A 31 3.08 -2.26 -9.50
N ARG A 32 4.03 -3.20 -9.58
CA ARG A 32 5.04 -3.39 -8.55
C ARG A 32 5.89 -2.14 -8.34
N VAL A 33 6.36 -1.52 -9.42
CA VAL A 33 7.16 -0.28 -9.34
C VAL A 33 6.38 0.85 -8.67
N LEU A 34 5.11 1.04 -9.04
CA LEU A 34 4.23 2.02 -8.40
C LEU A 34 4.04 1.71 -6.90
N HIS A 35 3.71 0.47 -6.58
CA HIS A 35 3.46 0.03 -5.21
C HIS A 35 4.72 0.19 -4.33
N GLU A 36 5.89 -0.23 -4.80
CA GLU A 36 7.16 -0.08 -4.08
C GLU A 36 7.52 1.39 -3.85
N ARG A 37 7.20 2.28 -4.79
CA ARG A 37 7.37 3.72 -4.60
C ARG A 37 6.44 4.26 -3.52
N CYS A 38 5.15 3.91 -3.60
CA CYS A 38 4.16 4.29 -2.59
C CYS A 38 4.55 3.78 -1.20
N GLN A 39 4.93 2.51 -1.09
CA GLN A 39 5.34 1.89 0.16
C GLN A 39 6.55 2.59 0.79
N ARG A 40 7.59 2.90 -0.01
CA ARG A 40 8.78 3.60 0.49
C ARG A 40 8.45 5.00 1.02
N GLU A 41 7.69 5.79 0.26
CA GLU A 41 7.29 7.14 0.67
C GLU A 41 6.38 7.12 1.90
N TYR A 42 5.45 6.16 1.95
CA TYR A 42 4.56 5.96 3.09
C TYR A 42 5.35 5.63 4.36
N VAL A 43 6.21 4.61 4.31
CA VAL A 43 7.03 4.18 5.46
C VAL A 43 7.98 5.31 5.90
N SER A 44 8.65 5.98 4.97
CA SER A 44 9.52 7.12 5.30
C SER A 44 8.73 8.27 5.94
N GLY A 45 7.51 8.54 5.46
CA GLY A 45 6.63 9.54 6.04
C GLY A 45 6.21 9.22 7.48
N LEU A 46 6.14 7.94 7.86
CA LEU A 46 5.72 7.48 9.18
C LEU A 46 6.78 7.59 10.27
N GLU A 47 8.04 7.87 9.94
CA GLU A 47 9.14 7.99 10.93
C GLU A 47 8.79 8.99 12.05
N MET A 48 8.33 10.19 11.69
CA MET A 48 7.98 11.23 12.66
C MET A 48 6.72 10.90 13.46
N PRO A 49 5.59 10.47 12.84
CA PRO A 49 4.43 9.94 13.58
C PRO A 49 4.80 8.86 14.60
N ARG A 50 5.61 7.87 14.21
CA ARG A 50 6.08 6.78 15.09
C ARG A 50 6.83 7.33 16.30
N LEU A 51 7.80 8.21 16.07
CA LEU A 51 8.56 8.84 17.15
C LEU A 51 7.68 9.64 18.10
N ARG A 52 6.75 10.45 17.58
CA ARG A 52 5.85 11.26 18.41
C ARG A 52 4.86 10.41 19.18
N LEU A 53 4.40 9.29 18.62
CA LEU A 53 3.51 8.37 19.31
C LEU A 53 4.22 7.71 20.50
N ALA A 54 5.45 7.23 20.29
CA ALA A 54 6.26 6.68 21.37
C ALA A 54 6.53 7.70 22.48
N GLN A 55 6.89 8.94 22.12
CA GLN A 55 7.08 10.03 23.08
C GLN A 55 5.80 10.36 23.85
N PHE A 56 4.66 10.36 23.17
CA PHE A 56 3.36 10.61 23.80
C PHE A 56 3.06 9.57 24.88
N PHE A 57 3.19 8.27 24.55
CA PHE A 57 3.01 7.19 25.54
C PHE A 57 4.05 7.24 26.66
N ALA A 58 5.30 7.62 26.37
CA ALA A 58 6.34 7.75 27.39
C ALA A 58 6.08 8.91 28.38
N VAL A 59 5.52 10.03 27.92
CA VAL A 59 5.17 11.19 28.78
C VAL A 59 3.91 10.92 29.60
N VAL A 60 2.90 10.33 28.99
CA VAL A 60 1.56 10.22 29.59
C VAL A 60 1.38 8.93 30.39
N GLY A 61 2.14 7.88 30.07
CA GLY A 61 2.01 6.57 30.69
C GLY A 61 0.61 6.00 30.49
N SER A 62 0.02 5.46 31.57
CA SER A 62 -1.31 4.82 31.56
C SER A 62 -2.49 5.79 31.46
N HIS A 63 -2.27 7.12 31.48
CA HIS A 63 -3.36 8.11 31.58
C HIS A 63 -3.78 8.69 30.21
N THR A 64 -3.53 7.96 29.12
CA THR A 64 -3.72 8.46 27.74
C THR A 64 -5.19 8.64 27.34
N GLU A 65 -6.10 7.85 27.91
CA GLU A 65 -7.56 7.95 27.72
C GLU A 65 -8.13 9.31 28.18
N SER A 66 -7.52 9.97 29.16
CA SER A 66 -8.00 11.28 29.63
C SER A 66 -7.62 12.43 28.69
N LEU A 67 -6.61 12.20 27.85
CA LEU A 67 -6.04 13.22 26.96
C LEU A 67 -6.43 13.01 25.50
N LEU A 68 -6.86 11.82 25.13
CA LEU A 68 -7.38 11.47 23.80
C LEU A 68 -8.80 10.96 23.99
N GLY A 69 -9.75 11.31 23.12
CA GLY A 69 -11.04 10.63 23.11
C GLY A 69 -10.87 9.11 22.96
N GLU A 70 -11.82 8.32 23.48
CA GLU A 70 -11.77 6.85 23.54
C GLU A 70 -11.36 6.20 22.20
N GLU A 71 -11.95 6.66 21.09
CA GLU A 71 -11.64 6.16 19.75
C GLU A 71 -10.20 6.48 19.33
N SER A 72 -9.73 7.71 19.58
CA SER A 72 -8.37 8.14 19.28
C SER A 72 -7.35 7.37 20.12
N HIS A 73 -7.67 7.13 21.39
CA HIS A 73 -6.85 6.33 22.28
C HIS A 73 -6.70 4.89 21.75
N ALA A 74 -7.81 4.20 21.48
CA ALA A 74 -7.80 2.83 20.96
C ALA A 74 -7.03 2.72 19.64
N HIS A 75 -7.17 3.70 18.75
CA HIS A 75 -6.42 3.73 17.49
C HIS A 75 -4.91 3.94 17.73
N CYS A 76 -4.54 4.92 18.56
CA CYS A 76 -3.14 5.16 18.93
C CYS A 76 -2.50 3.93 19.59
N GLN A 77 -3.24 3.19 20.40
CA GLN A 77 -2.74 1.97 21.03
C GLN A 77 -2.50 0.86 20.02
N ARG A 78 -3.43 0.61 19.08
CA ARG A 78 -3.20 -0.33 17.98
C ARG A 78 -1.97 0.03 17.14
N LEU A 79 -1.81 1.31 16.79
CA LEU A 79 -0.63 1.77 16.05
C LEU A 79 0.66 1.58 16.86
N ALA A 80 0.63 1.82 18.17
CA ALA A 80 1.77 1.58 19.03
C ALA A 80 2.14 0.09 19.05
N ASP A 81 1.15 -0.81 19.21
CA ASP A 81 1.36 -2.26 19.19
C ASP A 81 1.91 -2.77 17.85
N GLU A 82 1.39 -2.25 16.74
CA GLU A 82 1.87 -2.57 15.39
C GLU A 82 3.31 -2.08 15.15
N TRP A 83 3.66 -0.89 15.66
CA TRP A 83 4.98 -0.27 15.48
C TRP A 83 5.99 -0.65 16.58
N HIS A 84 5.56 -1.38 17.61
CA HIS A 84 6.32 -1.62 18.85
C HIS A 84 7.62 -2.42 18.66
N THR A 85 7.80 -3.12 17.53
CA THR A 85 9.03 -3.85 17.20
C THR A 85 10.21 -2.92 16.88
N GLU A 86 9.95 -1.70 16.38
CA GLU A 86 11.00 -0.75 15.96
C GLU A 86 11.27 0.38 16.98
N LEU A 87 10.38 0.57 17.95
CA LEU A 87 10.39 1.73 18.85
C LEU A 87 11.22 1.56 20.14
N ARG A 88 11.81 0.38 20.38
CA ARG A 88 12.43 0.04 21.68
C ARG A 88 13.83 0.63 21.94
N SER A 89 14.49 1.29 20.98
CA SER A 89 15.95 1.49 21.08
C SER A 89 16.48 2.93 20.96
N THR A 90 15.71 3.96 21.29
CA THR A 90 16.32 5.31 21.38
C THR A 90 16.02 5.93 22.72
N PHE A 91 17.07 5.98 23.55
CA PHE A 91 17.25 6.67 24.81
C PHE A 91 16.48 8.01 24.91
N TRP A 92 15.18 7.94 25.14
CA TRP A 92 14.39 9.11 25.50
C TRP A 92 14.39 9.19 27.01
N GLN A 93 15.16 10.14 27.54
CA GLN A 93 14.99 10.57 28.92
C GLN A 93 13.79 11.51 28.96
N PRO A 94 12.86 11.36 29.92
CA PRO A 94 11.77 12.28 30.07
C PRO A 94 12.30 13.68 30.37
N GLY A 95 12.38 14.50 29.32
CA GLY A 95 12.46 15.94 29.47
C GLY A 95 11.15 16.49 30.05
N THR A 96 11.16 17.75 30.44
CA THR A 96 10.03 18.56 30.95
C THR A 96 8.88 18.77 29.96
N LEU A 97 8.68 17.85 29.00
CA LEU A 97 7.58 17.94 28.05
C LEU A 97 6.25 17.67 28.77
N SER A 98 5.37 18.67 28.78
CA SER A 98 4.03 18.48 29.33
C SER A 98 3.21 17.55 28.43
N ALA A 99 2.28 16.80 29.04
CA ALA A 99 1.36 15.92 28.33
C ALA A 99 0.57 16.65 27.22
N LYS A 100 0.20 17.92 27.45
CA LYS A 100 -0.44 18.79 26.46
C LYS A 100 0.47 19.04 25.25
N SER A 101 1.74 19.34 25.47
CA SER A 101 2.72 19.56 24.40
C SER A 101 2.97 18.27 23.62
N ALA A 102 3.09 17.13 24.30
CA ALA A 102 3.22 15.81 23.67
C ALA A 102 2.04 15.51 22.73
N ARG A 103 0.80 15.72 23.20
CA ARG A 103 -0.43 15.58 22.40
C ARG A 103 -0.42 16.48 21.16
N GLN A 104 -0.11 17.76 21.33
CA GLN A 104 -0.06 18.71 20.21
C GLN A 104 1.00 18.34 19.17
N GLN A 105 2.15 17.84 19.62
CA GLN A 105 3.21 17.37 18.71
C GLN A 105 2.79 16.13 17.93
N LEU A 106 2.08 15.20 18.57
CA LEU A 106 1.51 14.01 17.93
C LEU A 106 0.45 14.39 16.89
N GLN A 107 -0.54 15.19 17.28
CA GLN A 107 -1.56 15.77 16.39
C GLN A 107 -0.93 16.44 15.17
N GLY A 108 0.05 17.32 15.40
CA GLY A 108 0.76 18.00 14.34
C GLY A 108 1.54 17.05 13.43
N ALA A 109 2.13 15.98 13.96
CA ALA A 109 2.84 14.99 13.17
C ALA A 109 1.90 14.19 12.27
N PHE A 110 0.76 13.74 12.81
CA PHE A 110 -0.26 13.00 12.05
C PHE A 110 -0.85 13.87 10.93
N ALA A 111 -1.23 15.12 11.25
CA ALA A 111 -1.79 16.04 10.26
C ALA A 111 -0.78 16.38 9.14
N ARG A 112 0.50 16.60 9.48
CA ARG A 112 1.55 16.85 8.48
C ARG A 112 1.81 15.63 7.60
N PHE A 113 1.84 14.44 8.18
CA PHE A 113 1.95 13.19 7.43
C PHE A 113 0.80 13.05 6.44
N ASN A 114 -0.45 13.16 6.92
CA ASN A 114 -1.64 13.03 6.07
C ASN A 114 -1.63 14.02 4.90
N ARG A 115 -1.28 15.30 5.16
CA ARG A 115 -1.18 16.32 4.11
C ARG A 115 -0.08 16.00 3.10
N ARG A 116 1.11 15.62 3.56
CA ARG A 116 2.23 15.24 2.69
C ARG A 116 1.88 14.02 1.85
N TRP A 117 1.26 13.01 2.47
CA TRP A 117 0.87 11.77 1.80
C TRP A 117 -0.18 12.02 0.72
N MET A 118 -1.22 12.80 1.02
CA MET A 118 -2.22 13.21 0.03
C MET A 118 -1.59 13.97 -1.14
N SER A 119 -0.75 14.97 -0.86
CA SER A 119 -0.04 15.72 -1.89
C SER A 119 0.85 14.83 -2.75
N PHE A 120 1.49 13.81 -2.17
CA PHE A 120 2.26 12.83 -2.91
C PHE A 120 1.37 11.99 -3.82
N LEU A 121 0.28 11.43 -3.31
CA LEU A 121 -0.65 10.61 -4.08
C LEU A 121 -1.29 11.35 -5.27
N GLU A 122 -1.52 12.66 -5.11
CA GLU A 122 -1.99 13.53 -6.21
C GLU A 122 -0.95 13.68 -7.32
N GLN A 123 0.34 13.71 -6.97
CA GLN A 123 1.46 13.89 -7.90
C GLN A 123 1.97 12.58 -8.52
N VAL A 124 1.63 11.43 -7.92
CA VAL A 124 2.02 10.13 -8.42
C VAL A 124 1.36 9.87 -9.77
N ASP A 125 2.21 9.73 -10.79
CA ASP A 125 1.76 9.35 -12.12
C ASP A 125 1.24 7.90 -12.12
N ARG A 126 -0.03 7.77 -12.49
CA ARG A 126 -0.75 6.50 -12.62
C ARG A 126 -1.11 6.20 -14.08
N THR A 127 -0.73 7.08 -15.00
CA THR A 127 -1.15 7.05 -16.40
C THR A 127 -0.64 5.78 -17.07
N GLU A 128 0.64 5.47 -16.94
CA GLU A 128 1.24 4.28 -17.56
C GLU A 128 0.60 2.98 -17.05
N VAL A 129 0.50 2.80 -15.72
CA VAL A 129 -0.11 1.58 -15.16
C VAL A 129 -1.57 1.44 -15.54
N ASN A 130 -2.33 2.55 -15.60
CA ASN A 130 -3.74 2.52 -15.99
C ASN A 130 -3.92 2.23 -17.49
N GLN A 131 -3.04 2.76 -18.34
CA GLN A 131 -3.00 2.39 -19.76
C GLN A 131 -2.70 0.89 -19.94
N LEU A 132 -1.73 0.35 -19.19
CA LEU A 132 -1.40 -1.07 -19.23
C LEU A 132 -2.55 -1.94 -18.72
N ARG A 133 -3.21 -1.57 -17.62
CA ARG A 133 -4.42 -2.26 -17.10
C ARG A 133 -5.56 -2.23 -18.11
N SER A 134 -5.84 -1.07 -18.71
CA SER A 134 -6.85 -0.95 -19.76
C SER A 134 -6.54 -1.85 -20.96
N SER A 135 -5.29 -1.84 -21.41
CA SER A 135 -4.83 -2.69 -22.52
C SER A 135 -4.89 -4.18 -22.17
N TYR A 136 -4.61 -4.55 -20.92
CA TYR A 136 -4.81 -5.90 -20.40
C TYR A 136 -6.29 -6.31 -20.44
N ASN A 137 -7.18 -5.48 -19.89
CA ASN A 137 -8.60 -5.82 -19.85
C ASN A 137 -9.18 -6.00 -21.25
N GLN A 138 -8.74 -5.17 -22.20
CA GLN A 138 -9.22 -5.20 -23.59
C GLN A 138 -8.71 -6.41 -24.39
N TYR A 139 -7.42 -6.75 -24.29
CA TYR A 139 -6.80 -7.68 -25.23
C TYR A 139 -6.45 -9.05 -24.64
N TYR A 140 -6.34 -9.17 -23.31
CA TYR A 140 -5.82 -10.40 -22.70
C TYR A 140 -6.67 -11.64 -23.04
N LEU A 141 -8.00 -11.52 -22.95
CA LEU A 141 -8.90 -12.65 -23.24
C LEU A 141 -8.82 -13.08 -24.70
N VAL A 142 -8.86 -12.12 -25.63
CA VAL A 142 -8.78 -12.40 -27.07
C VAL A 142 -7.44 -13.06 -27.42
N GLU A 143 -6.33 -12.51 -26.90
CA GLU A 143 -4.99 -13.07 -27.13
C GLU A 143 -4.85 -14.48 -26.55
N LYS A 144 -5.46 -14.74 -25.39
CA LYS A 144 -5.43 -16.04 -24.73
C LYS A 144 -6.33 -17.06 -25.44
N GLU A 145 -7.49 -16.65 -25.92
CA GLU A 145 -8.37 -17.49 -26.74
C GLU A 145 -7.71 -17.91 -28.04
N CYS A 146 -7.09 -16.97 -28.77
CA CYS A 146 -6.35 -17.29 -30.00
C CYS A 146 -5.19 -18.27 -29.76
N ALA A 147 -4.53 -18.19 -28.61
CA ALA A 147 -3.42 -19.08 -28.27
C ALA A 147 -3.89 -20.49 -27.85
N ILE A 148 -5.03 -20.60 -27.18
CA ILE A 148 -5.54 -21.88 -26.63
C ILE A 148 -6.53 -22.57 -27.58
N GLY A 149 -7.19 -21.82 -28.47
CA GLY A 149 -8.24 -22.32 -29.36
C GLY A 149 -9.56 -22.61 -28.65
N SER A 150 -9.77 -22.09 -27.43
CA SER A 150 -10.99 -22.32 -26.64
C SER A 150 -11.31 -21.15 -25.72
N TYR A 151 -12.45 -20.50 -25.96
CA TYR A 151 -12.97 -19.43 -25.11
C TYR A 151 -13.18 -19.87 -23.65
N ARG A 152 -13.73 -21.08 -23.45
CA ARG A 152 -14.00 -21.62 -22.11
C ARG A 152 -12.73 -21.69 -21.26
N LEU A 153 -11.61 -22.10 -21.88
CA LEU A 153 -10.31 -22.16 -21.21
C LEU A 153 -9.65 -20.77 -21.09
N ALA A 154 -9.90 -19.88 -22.04
CA ALA A 154 -9.39 -18.51 -22.00
C ALA A 154 -9.95 -17.71 -20.81
N VAL A 155 -11.24 -17.83 -20.53
CA VAL A 155 -11.91 -17.14 -19.42
C VAL A 155 -11.43 -17.62 -18.04
N GLN A 156 -10.99 -18.88 -17.94
CA GLN A 156 -10.49 -19.41 -16.66
C GLN A 156 -9.33 -18.56 -16.13
N ASN A 157 -9.44 -18.12 -14.87
CA ASN A 157 -8.47 -17.27 -14.18
C ASN A 157 -8.24 -15.87 -14.77
N TYR A 158 -9.06 -15.42 -15.72
CA TYR A 158 -9.08 -14.00 -16.07
C TYR A 158 -9.71 -13.19 -14.92
N ARG A 159 -9.08 -12.07 -14.58
CA ARG A 159 -9.60 -11.10 -13.61
C ARG A 159 -9.43 -9.72 -14.21
N GLU A 160 -10.53 -8.99 -14.28
CA GLU A 160 -10.47 -7.59 -14.69
C GLU A 160 -9.66 -6.79 -13.66
N LEU A 161 -8.78 -5.91 -14.17
CA LEU A 161 -7.94 -5.05 -13.35
C LEU A 161 -8.53 -3.63 -13.37
N PRO A 162 -9.21 -3.17 -12.31
CA PRO A 162 -9.76 -1.82 -12.27
C PRO A 162 -8.64 -0.77 -12.33
N PRO A 163 -8.92 0.46 -12.79
CA PRO A 163 -7.93 1.51 -12.80
C PRO A 163 -7.45 1.81 -11.36
N VAL A 164 -6.16 2.09 -11.22
CA VAL A 164 -5.56 2.59 -9.98
C VAL A 164 -6.07 4.01 -9.73
N THR A 165 -6.74 4.20 -8.60
CA THR A 165 -7.25 5.48 -8.14
C THR A 165 -6.53 5.93 -6.87
N ILE A 166 -6.72 7.19 -6.46
CA ILE A 166 -6.24 7.62 -5.14
C ILE A 166 -6.93 6.78 -4.06
N GLY A 167 -8.23 6.50 -4.20
CA GLY A 167 -8.98 5.67 -3.26
C GLY A 167 -8.43 4.26 -3.10
N SER A 168 -8.02 3.60 -4.19
CA SER A 168 -7.39 2.28 -4.09
C SER A 168 -6.03 2.34 -3.37
N LEU A 169 -5.23 3.39 -3.62
CA LEU A 169 -3.96 3.58 -2.92
C LEU A 169 -4.17 3.91 -1.44
N LEU A 170 -5.20 4.70 -1.09
CA LEU A 170 -5.56 4.98 0.30
C LEU A 170 -6.10 3.76 1.05
N HIS A 171 -6.71 2.81 0.34
CA HIS A 171 -7.12 1.55 0.94
C HIS A 171 -5.91 0.70 1.36
N GLU A 172 -4.86 0.68 0.53
CA GLU A 172 -3.60 -0.03 0.82
C GLU A 172 -2.70 0.73 1.80
N PHE A 173 -2.69 2.07 1.71
CA PHE A 173 -1.84 2.97 2.48
C PHE A 173 -2.69 4.05 3.16
N PRO A 174 -3.36 3.71 4.29
CA PRO A 174 -4.36 4.57 4.90
C PRO A 174 -3.77 5.82 5.55
N LEU A 175 -4.60 6.86 5.66
CA LEU A 175 -4.27 8.04 6.45
C LEU A 175 -4.28 7.70 7.95
N LEU A 176 -3.51 8.47 8.72
CA LEU A 176 -3.56 8.42 10.17
C LEU A 176 -4.84 9.10 10.69
N PRO A 177 -5.35 8.71 11.87
CA PRO A 177 -6.58 9.28 12.42
C PRO A 177 -6.40 10.77 12.75
N GLU A 178 -7.48 11.53 12.62
CA GLU A 178 -7.52 12.89 13.18
C GLU A 178 -7.75 12.80 14.68
N LEU A 179 -6.74 13.18 15.46
CA LEU A 179 -6.81 13.10 16.91
C LEU A 179 -7.55 14.33 17.45
N VAL A 180 -8.70 14.12 18.08
CA VAL A 180 -9.54 15.17 18.68
C VAL A 180 -9.28 15.32 20.18
#